data_AF-A0A1Y3APD2-F1
#
_entry.id   AF-A0A1Y3APD2-F1
#
_cell.length_a   1.000
_cell.length_b   1.000
_cell.length_c   1.000
_cell.angle_alpha   90.00
_cell.angle_beta   90.00
_cell.angle_gamma   90.00
#
_symmetry.space_group_name_H-M   'P 1'
#
loop_
_entity.id
_entity.type
_entity.pdbx_description
1 polymer ?
#
loop_
_entity_poly.entity_id
_entity_poly.type
_entity_poly.pdbx_seq_one_letter_code
_entity_poly.pdbx_strand_id
1 'polypeptide(L)'
;MRDRQALNLRTPLMLWNVILAIFSIIGTYRCLPEFIHIIRTEGIQSSYTKSTYYADFRLSLWYLFFTVSKAFELIDTLFIVLRKSKLIPLHWIHHILTLNFSWFVFTDVPATARWMVCMNFFVHSLMYTYYALKALKFNIPK
;
A
#
# COMPACT_ATOMS: atom_id res chain seq x y z
N MET A 1 -6.49 26.98 -6.89
CA MET A 1 -7.58 26.04 -7.25
C MET A 1 -8.98 26.59 -7.02
N ARG A 2 -9.18 27.69 -6.28
CA ARG A 2 -10.53 28.24 -5.99
C ARG A 2 -11.31 28.56 -7.29
N ASP A 3 -10.66 29.20 -8.26
CA ASP A 3 -11.31 29.73 -9.47
C ASP A 3 -11.21 28.87 -10.75
N ARG A 4 -10.77 27.60 -10.66
CA ARG A 4 -10.66 26.69 -11.82
C ARG A 4 -11.72 25.59 -11.81
N GLN A 5 -12.22 25.15 -12.97
CA GLN A 5 -13.16 24.02 -13.07
C GLN A 5 -12.51 22.69 -12.66
N ALA A 6 -13.33 21.74 -12.16
CA ALA A 6 -12.86 20.42 -11.75
C ALA A 6 -12.36 19.63 -12.96
N LEU A 7 -11.16 19.06 -12.88
CA LEU A 7 -10.58 18.28 -13.97
C LEU A 7 -11.21 16.88 -14.03
N ASN A 8 -11.57 16.43 -15.23
CA ASN A 8 -12.06 15.07 -15.45
C ASN A 8 -10.88 14.09 -15.61
N LEU A 9 -10.27 13.71 -14.48
CA LEU A 9 -9.09 12.83 -14.42
C LEU A 9 -9.46 11.34 -14.27
N ARG A 10 -10.59 10.90 -14.83
CA ARG A 10 -11.08 9.53 -14.66
C ARG A 10 -10.13 8.47 -15.23
N THR A 11 -9.64 8.67 -16.45
CA THR A 11 -8.74 7.72 -17.12
C THR A 11 -7.37 7.64 -16.45
N PRO A 12 -6.70 8.77 -16.11
CA PRO A 12 -5.47 8.73 -15.32
C PRO A 12 -5.62 8.05 -13.96
N LEU A 13 -6.71 8.35 -13.24
CA LEU A 13 -6.99 7.73 -11.94
C LEU A 13 -7.22 6.22 -12.05
N MET A 14 -7.89 5.77 -13.11
CA MET A 14 -8.07 4.35 -13.38
C MET A 14 -6.74 3.65 -13.63
N LEU A 15 -5.90 4.19 -14.52
CA LEU A 15 -4.58 3.63 -14.81
C LEU A 15 -3.71 3.59 -13.56
N TRP A 16 -3.75 4.66 -12.77
CA TRP A 16 -3.06 4.75 -11.49
C TRP A 16 -3.47 3.65 -10.51
N ASN A 17 -4.78 3.45 -10.31
CA ASN A 17 -5.28 2.38 -9.46
C ASN A 17 -4.91 0.98 -9.97
N VAL A 18 -4.89 0.75 -11.29
CA VAL A 18 -4.45 -0.54 -11.87
C VAL A 18 -2.97 -0.79 -11.60
N ILE A 19 -2.12 0.23 -11.74
CA ILE A 19 -0.69 0.13 -11.46
C ILE A 19 -0.47 -0.21 -9.97
N LEU A 20 -1.16 0.49 -9.07
CA LEU A 20 -1.07 0.21 -7.63
C LEU A 20 -1.63 -1.16 -7.25
N ALA A 21 -2.68 -1.63 -7.93
CA ALA A 21 -3.21 -2.98 -7.73
C ALA A 21 -2.18 -4.05 -8.12
N ILE A 22 -1.60 -3.95 -9.33
CA ILE A 22 -0.57 -4.89 -9.81
C ILE A 22 0.63 -4.88 -8.88
N PHE A 23 1.13 -3.70 -8.52
CA PHE A 23 2.23 -3.54 -7.57
C PHE A 23 1.93 -4.24 -6.23
N SER A 24 0.74 -4.03 -5.67
CA SER A 24 0.34 -4.63 -4.39
C SER A 24 0.15 -6.15 -4.49
N ILE A 25 -0.33 -6.67 -5.62
CA ILE A 25 -0.45 -8.12 -5.88
C ILE A 25 0.94 -8.76 -5.93
N ILE A 26 1.89 -8.16 -6.64
CA ILE A 26 3.26 -8.68 -6.73
C ILE A 26 3.94 -8.61 -5.36
N GLY A 27 3.79 -7.49 -4.63
CA GLY A 27 4.31 -7.35 -3.27
C GLY A 27 3.73 -8.41 -2.32
N THR A 28 2.43 -8.67 -2.40
CA THR A 28 1.79 -9.76 -1.64
C THR A 28 2.39 -11.11 -2.02
N TYR A 29 2.48 -11.44 -3.30
CA TYR A 29 3.02 -12.72 -3.77
C TYR A 29 4.47 -12.95 -3.32
N ARG A 30 5.27 -11.88 -3.17
CA ARG A 30 6.67 -11.96 -2.79
C ARG A 30 6.90 -12.01 -1.28
N CYS A 31 6.14 -11.25 -0.49
CA CYS A 31 6.33 -11.16 0.96
C CYS A 31 5.50 -12.21 1.74
N LEU A 32 4.31 -12.57 1.25
CA LEU A 32 3.40 -13.48 1.96
C LEU A 32 3.96 -14.90 2.18
N PRO A 33 4.69 -15.53 1.24
CA PRO A 33 5.23 -16.87 1.46
C PRO A 33 6.25 -16.94 2.60
N GLU A 34 7.13 -15.93 2.73
CA GLU A 34 8.09 -15.85 3.85
C GLU A 34 7.34 -15.70 5.19
N PHE A 35 6.33 -14.84 5.21
CA PHE A 35 5.51 -14.64 6.40
C PHE A 35 4.79 -15.92 6.86
N ILE A 36 4.15 -16.62 5.92
CA ILE A 36 3.49 -17.91 6.20
C ILE A 36 4.51 -18.96 6.65
N HIS A 37 5.70 -18.99 6.03
CA HIS A 37 6.75 -19.93 6.39
C HIS A 37 7.15 -19.74 7.86
N ILE A 38 7.48 -18.53 8.28
CA ILE A 38 7.91 -18.25 9.66
C ILE A 38 6.82 -18.55 10.68
N ILE A 39 5.56 -18.23 10.37
CA ILE A 39 4.44 -18.58 11.27
C ILE A 39 4.32 -20.10 11.42
N ARG A 40 4.47 -20.86 10.32
CA ARG A 40 4.32 -22.32 10.33
C ARG A 40 5.50 -23.04 10.99
N THR A 41 6.73 -22.57 10.80
CA THR A 41 7.94 -23.24 11.28
C THR A 41 8.32 -22.82 12.70
N GLU A 42 8.24 -21.52 13.00
CA GLU A 42 8.76 -20.96 14.25
C GLU A 42 7.66 -20.44 15.19
N GLY A 43 6.40 -20.47 14.74
CA GLY A 43 5.25 -20.03 15.51
C GLY A 43 5.02 -18.52 15.49
N ILE A 44 3.87 -18.10 16.02
CA ILE A 44 3.43 -16.71 16.01
C ILE A 44 4.38 -15.81 16.83
N GLN A 45 4.88 -16.27 17.97
CA GLN A 45 5.78 -15.47 18.82
C GLN A 45 7.07 -15.09 18.07
N SER A 46 7.67 -16.05 17.36
CA SER A 46 8.89 -15.81 16.57
C SER A 46 8.66 -14.82 15.44
N SER A 47 7.45 -14.75 14.88
CA SER A 47 7.10 -13.78 13.82
C SER A 47 7.16 -12.32 14.28
N TYR A 48 7.01 -12.06 15.59
CA TYR A 48 7.06 -10.72 16.20
C TYR A 48 8.39 -10.40 16.87
N THR A 49 9.22 -11.39 17.16
CA THR A 49 10.48 -11.21 17.92
C THR A 49 11.73 -11.35 17.06
N LYS A 50 11.67 -12.08 15.94
CA LYS A 50 12.81 -12.30 15.05
C LYS A 50 12.71 -11.49 13.76
N SER A 51 13.62 -10.54 13.62
CA SER A 51 13.87 -9.84 12.36
C SER A 51 14.78 -10.72 11.50
N THR A 52 14.21 -11.61 10.69
CA THR A 52 14.98 -12.47 9.75
C THR A 52 14.88 -11.99 8.30
N TYR A 53 13.94 -11.09 8.01
CA TYR A 53 13.66 -10.64 6.65
C TYR A 53 14.76 -9.75 6.03
N TYR A 54 15.64 -9.14 6.83
CA TYR A 54 16.77 -8.37 6.31
C TYR A 54 17.89 -9.24 5.73
N ALA A 55 17.94 -10.53 6.09
CA ALA A 55 18.99 -11.44 5.65
C ALA A 55 18.86 -11.81 4.16
N ASP A 56 17.63 -11.78 3.62
CA ASP A 56 17.40 -11.95 2.17
C ASP A 56 17.29 -10.58 1.50
N PHE A 57 18.29 -10.27 0.68
CA PHE A 57 18.33 -9.03 -0.10
C PHE A 57 17.07 -8.82 -0.95
N ARG A 58 16.46 -9.90 -1.46
CA ARG A 58 15.25 -9.81 -2.30
C ARG A 58 14.07 -9.30 -1.49
N LEU A 59 13.92 -9.73 -0.24
CA LEU A 59 12.86 -9.27 0.66
C LEU A 59 13.12 -7.84 1.11
N SER A 60 14.36 -7.50 1.46
CA SER A 60 14.75 -6.13 1.82
C SER A 60 14.41 -5.12 0.71
N LEU A 61 14.64 -5.47 -0.56
CA LEU A 61 14.25 -4.64 -1.70
C LEU A 61 12.72 -4.43 -1.79
N TRP A 62 11.91 -5.44 -1.52
CA TRP A 62 10.45 -5.29 -1.52
C TRP A 62 9.96 -4.38 -0.38
N TYR A 63 10.65 -4.38 0.75
CA TYR A 63 10.36 -3.46 1.86
C TYR A 63 10.77 -2.02 1.50
N LEU A 64 11.88 -1.83 0.78
CA LEU A 64 12.22 -0.52 0.23
C LEU A 64 11.15 -0.05 -0.77
N PHE A 65 10.71 -0.92 -1.68
CA PHE A 65 9.62 -0.58 -2.60
C PHE A 65 8.32 -0.26 -1.88
N PHE A 66 7.99 -0.96 -0.80
CA PHE A 66 6.84 -0.64 0.05
C PHE A 66 6.97 0.76 0.66
N THR A 67 8.12 1.10 1.22
CA THR A 67 8.36 2.41 1.82
C THR A 67 8.27 3.52 0.78
N VAL A 68 8.86 3.32 -0.39
CA VAL A 68 8.77 4.25 -1.52
C VAL A 68 7.32 4.36 -2.04
N SER A 69 6.55 3.27 -2.05
CA SER A 69 5.16 3.29 -2.52
C SER A 69 4.28 4.22 -1.68
N LYS A 70 4.56 4.40 -0.39
CA LYS A 70 3.81 5.36 0.46
C LYS A 70 3.97 6.81 0.00
N ALA A 71 5.12 7.18 -0.57
CA ALA A 71 5.28 8.49 -1.18
C ALA A 71 4.44 8.61 -2.46
N PHE A 72 4.39 7.55 -3.28
CA PHE A 72 3.56 7.52 -4.48
C PHE A 72 2.06 7.53 -4.16
N GLU A 73 1.61 6.89 -3.09
CA GLU A 73 0.21 6.92 -2.64
C GLU A 73 -0.29 8.36 -2.32
N LEU A 74 0.60 9.34 -2.06
CA LEU A 74 0.20 10.74 -1.95
C LEU A 74 -0.40 11.30 -3.25
N ILE A 75 -0.11 10.69 -4.40
CA ILE A 75 -0.74 11.06 -5.67
C ILE A 75 -2.26 10.81 -5.61
N ASP A 76 -2.75 9.88 -4.79
CA ASP A 76 -4.19 9.71 -4.55
C ASP A 76 -4.80 10.97 -3.94
N THR A 77 -4.12 11.58 -2.95
CA THR A 77 -4.55 12.86 -2.37
C THR A 77 -4.52 13.98 -3.41
N LEU A 78 -3.51 13.99 -4.29
CA LEU A 78 -3.40 14.96 -5.38
C LEU A 78 -4.59 14.82 -6.35
N PHE A 79 -4.98 13.60 -6.72
CA PHE A 79 -6.15 13.37 -7.57
C PHE A 79 -7.45 13.86 -6.92
N ILE A 80 -7.63 13.66 -5.61
CA ILE A 80 -8.81 14.16 -4.87
C ILE A 80 -8.85 15.69 -4.90
N VAL A 81 -7.71 16.34 -4.63
CA VAL A 81 -7.59 17.81 -4.66
C VAL A 81 -7.85 18.34 -6.07
N LEU A 82 -7.23 17.77 -7.10
CA LEU A 82 -7.40 18.15 -8.52
C LEU A 82 -8.84 17.99 -9.02
N ARG A 83 -9.56 16.97 -8.52
CA ARG A 83 -10.98 16.74 -8.82
C ARG A 83 -11.93 17.56 -7.93
N LYS A 84 -11.41 18.37 -7.00
CA LYS A 84 -12.19 19.12 -6.01
C LYS A 84 -13.17 18.23 -5.21
N SER A 85 -12.77 16.99 -4.94
CA SER A 85 -13.57 16.08 -4.12
C SER A 85 -13.32 16.34 -2.63
N LYS A 86 -14.27 15.94 -1.76
CA LYS A 86 -14.14 16.12 -0.31
C LYS A 86 -12.99 15.27 0.23
N LEU A 87 -11.92 15.92 0.68
CA LEU A 87 -10.83 15.27 1.39
C LEU A 87 -11.26 14.98 2.83
N ILE A 88 -11.38 13.70 3.19
CA ILE A 88 -11.79 13.28 4.54
C ILE A 88 -10.57 13.32 5.47
N PRO A 89 -10.70 13.79 6.73
CA PRO A 89 -9.57 13.87 7.67
C PRO A 89 -8.78 12.58 7.81
N LEU A 90 -9.48 11.45 7.92
CA LEU A 90 -8.88 10.13 8.04
C LEU A 90 -7.89 9.81 6.90
N HIS A 91 -8.22 10.20 5.67
CA HIS A 91 -7.42 9.85 4.50
C HIS A 91 -6.04 10.54 4.51
N TRP A 92 -6.02 11.87 4.67
CA TRP A 92 -4.74 12.59 4.63
C TRP A 92 -3.89 12.32 5.89
N ILE A 93 -4.51 12.17 7.06
CA ILE A 93 -3.79 11.78 8.28
C ILE A 93 -3.16 10.39 8.11
N HIS A 94 -3.92 9.43 7.57
CA HIS A 94 -3.42 8.08 7.31
C HIS A 94 -2.24 8.09 6.33
N HIS A 95 -2.32 8.80 5.21
CA HIS A 95 -1.23 8.83 4.23
C HIS A 95 0.05 9.49 4.77
N ILE A 96 -0.05 10.56 5.56
CA ILE A 96 1.12 11.17 6.20
C ILE A 96 1.72 10.24 7.26
N LEU A 97 0.88 9.64 8.10
CA LEU A 97 1.33 8.76 9.18
C LEU A 97 2.02 7.52 8.61
N THR A 98 1.41 6.86 7.62
CA THR A 98 1.96 5.66 7.00
C THR A 98 3.26 5.94 6.24
N LEU A 99 3.38 7.11 5.60
CA LEU A 99 4.64 7.53 4.99
C LEU A 99 5.76 7.66 6.03
N ASN A 100 5.56 8.45 7.08
CA ASN A 100 6.57 8.63 8.12
C ASN A 100 6.94 7.30 8.78
N PHE A 101 5.91 6.55 9.20
CA PHE A 101 6.09 5.28 9.88
C PHE A 101 6.83 4.24 9.01
N SER A 102 6.55 4.18 7.71
CA SER A 102 7.26 3.27 6.79
C SER A 102 8.75 3.56 6.67
N TRP A 103 9.16 4.83 6.79
CA TRP A 103 10.56 5.23 6.75
C TRP A 103 11.31 4.86 8.04
N PHE A 104 10.66 5.05 9.19
CA PHE A 104 11.18 4.61 10.47
C PHE A 104 11.33 3.08 10.53
N VAL A 105 10.30 2.35 10.13
CA VAL A 105 10.31 0.87 10.11
C VAL A 105 11.39 0.32 9.17
N PHE A 106 11.63 0.96 8.03
CA PHE A 106 12.70 0.53 7.12
C PHE A 106 14.09 0.71 7.73
N THR A 107 14.29 1.75 8.55
CA THR A 107 15.59 2.05 9.17
C THR A 107 15.86 1.16 10.39
N ASP A 108 14.87 1.01 11.27
CA ASP A 108 15.01 0.26 12.52
C ASP A 108 14.83 -1.26 12.36
N VAL A 109 14.31 -1.70 11.21
CA VAL A 109 14.10 -3.10 10.85
C VAL A 109 13.41 -3.92 11.97
N PRO A 110 12.30 -3.43 12.57
CA PRO A 110 11.63 -4.15 13.63
C PRO A 110 10.98 -5.43 13.09
N ALA A 111 10.96 -6.50 13.88
CA ALA A 111 10.37 -7.78 13.48
C ALA A 111 8.87 -7.66 13.15
N THR A 112 8.19 -6.72 13.82
CA THR A 112 6.78 -6.37 13.61
C THR A 112 6.47 -5.82 12.21
N ALA A 113 7.48 -5.32 11.49
CA ALA A 113 7.34 -4.76 10.14
C ALA A 113 6.69 -5.75 9.18
N ARG A 114 7.02 -7.04 9.31
CA ARG A 114 6.50 -8.11 8.45
C ARG A 114 4.99 -8.20 8.45
N TRP A 115 4.38 -8.11 9.62
CA TRP A 115 2.93 -8.10 9.77
C TRP A 115 2.30 -6.90 9.07
N MET A 116 2.87 -5.72 9.30
CA MET A 116 2.31 -4.47 8.75
C MET A 116 2.43 -4.43 7.23
N VAL A 117 3.60 -4.79 6.68
CA VAL A 117 3.85 -4.79 5.23
C VAL A 117 2.99 -5.86 4.53
N CYS A 118 2.96 -7.09 5.04
CA CYS A 118 2.18 -8.16 4.41
C CYS A 118 0.67 -7.87 4.45
N MET A 119 0.14 -7.43 5.60
CA MET A 119 -1.28 -7.07 5.71
C MET A 119 -1.62 -5.89 4.80
N ASN A 120 -0.75 -4.86 4.74
CA ASN A 120 -1.00 -3.71 3.90
C ASN A 120 -1.00 -4.06 2.40
N PHE A 121 0.00 -4.81 1.93
CA PHE A 121 0.02 -5.27 0.54
C PHE A 121 -1.22 -6.10 0.19
N PHE A 122 -1.63 -7.00 1.08
CA PHE A 122 -2.82 -7.81 0.87
C PHE A 122 -4.09 -6.94 0.76
N VAL A 123 -4.32 -6.05 1.71
CA VAL A 123 -5.51 -5.16 1.70
C VAL A 123 -5.47 -4.20 0.51
N HIS A 124 -4.31 -3.62 0.17
CA HIS A 124 -4.15 -2.74 -0.99
C HIS A 124 -4.37 -3.48 -2.31
N SER A 125 -3.97 -4.74 -2.41
CA SER A 125 -4.27 -5.56 -3.59
C SER A 125 -5.77 -5.64 -3.85
N LEU A 126 -6.59 -5.82 -2.81
CA LEU A 126 -8.04 -5.88 -2.90
C LEU A 126 -8.67 -4.50 -3.14
N MET A 127 -8.23 -3.49 -2.38
CA MET A 127 -8.77 -2.13 -2.43
C MET A 127 -8.56 -1.49 -3.80
N TYR A 128 -7.34 -1.52 -4.33
CA TYR A 128 -7.04 -0.91 -5.63
C TYR A 128 -7.66 -1.69 -6.79
N THR A 129 -7.76 -3.02 -6.67
CA THR A 129 -8.52 -3.84 -7.65
C THR A 129 -10.00 -3.44 -7.66
N TYR A 130 -10.61 -3.25 -6.49
CA TYR A 130 -11.99 -2.75 -6.38
C TYR A 130 -12.14 -1.36 -7.01
N TYR A 131 -11.21 -0.44 -6.78
CA TYR A 131 -11.24 0.90 -7.40
C TYR A 131 -11.05 0.86 -8.92
N ALA A 132 -10.18 0.00 -9.43
CA ALA A 132 -10.01 -0.22 -10.86
C ALA A 132 -11.31 -0.74 -11.51
N LEU A 133 -11.93 -1.78 -10.92
CA LEU A 133 -13.19 -2.35 -11.42
C LEU A 133 -14.35 -1.34 -11.37
N LYS A 134 -14.43 -0.55 -10.28
CA LYS A 134 -15.43 0.51 -10.15
C LYS A 134 -15.22 1.63 -11.17
N ALA A 135 -13.97 1.97 -11.49
CA ALA A 135 -13.65 2.94 -12.54
C ALA A 135 -14.10 2.45 -13.93
N LEU A 136 -14.01 1.14 -14.18
CA LEU A 136 -14.49 0.44 -15.39
C LEU A 136 -16.03 0.31 -15.49
N LYS A 137 -16.80 0.89 -14.55
CA LYS A 137 -18.27 0.79 -14.48
C LYS A 137 -18.81 -0.64 -14.32
N PHE A 138 -17.99 -1.58 -13.84
CA PHE A 138 -18.55 -2.87 -13.42
C PHE A 138 -19.42 -2.66 -12.18
N ASN A 139 -20.69 -3.07 -12.25
CA ASN A 139 -21.62 -3.02 -11.13
C ASN A 139 -21.22 -4.11 -10.11
N ILE A 140 -20.38 -3.73 -9.15
CA ILE A 140 -20.11 -4.58 -7.99
C ILE A 140 -21.27 -4.35 -7.01
N PRO A 141 -22.04 -5.39 -6.64
CA PRO A 141 -23.11 -5.27 -5.66
C PRO A 141 -22.55 -4.76 -4.32
N LYS A 142 -23.32 -3.89 -3.65
CA LYS A 142 -22.96 -3.27 -2.37
C LYS A 142 -23.01 -4.27 -1.22
#